data_AF-A0A968V724-F1
#
_entry.id   AF-A0A968V724-F1
#
_cell.length_a   1.000
_cell.length_b   1.000
_cell.length_c   1.000
_cell.angle_alpha   90.00
_cell.angle_beta   90.00
_cell.angle_gamma   90.00
#
_symmetry.space_group_name_H-M   'P 1'
#
loop_
_entity.id
_entity.type
_entity.pdbx_description
1 polymer ?
#
loop_
_entity_poly.entity_id
_entity_poly.type
_entity_poly.pdbx_seq_one_letter_code
_entity_poly.pdbx_strand_id
1 'polypeptide(L)'
;MKHYILLLLFSTNYFFIQAQNFHGKVVSSDDGSNLSYASIGILNKPLGTVSNEDGYFVISTDKIQIGDTLLIEHIGYLGRSIVITRENTLSSNLGTIYLSPESTLLPSVKIEKTKLKGVVEQFGNGEDGKYDFAVGIGGVAKGQESAIAIKTKNKKQVGILKNVTIGIATCNIPYKRFRLNIYGLKENSKLSMLNEYPTYFTVRPEHEKIGITIDLLEQNIEIKESFIIAIQRLDEVSPSESLDVTVFSSKDIQTKYPLLTRNGIGQKFDLASTRNTTIAVIAEVLY
;
A
#
# COMPACT_ATOMS: atom_id res chain seq x y z
N MET A 1 61.92 -11.05 -8.66
CA MET A 1 61.04 -10.01 -9.26
C MET A 1 59.93 -10.54 -10.17
N LYS A 2 60.12 -11.64 -10.93
CA LYS A 2 59.06 -12.21 -11.79
C LYS A 2 57.88 -12.86 -11.06
N HIS A 3 58.03 -13.30 -9.81
CA HIS A 3 56.95 -13.94 -9.04
C HIS A 3 56.00 -12.95 -8.34
N TYR A 4 56.42 -11.70 -8.13
CA TYR A 4 55.56 -10.66 -7.54
C TYR A 4 54.57 -10.06 -8.54
N ILE A 5 54.88 -10.14 -9.85
CA ILE A 5 53.97 -9.68 -10.92
C ILE A 5 52.76 -10.63 -11.07
N LEU A 6 52.93 -11.93 -10.78
CA LEU A 6 51.83 -12.90 -10.84
C LEU A 6 50.84 -12.74 -9.67
N LEU A 7 51.32 -12.24 -8.53
CA LEU A 7 50.50 -11.99 -7.34
C LEU A 7 49.70 -10.68 -7.44
N LEU A 8 50.15 -9.73 -8.26
CA LEU A 8 49.44 -8.48 -8.55
C LEU A 8 48.29 -8.65 -9.57
N LEU A 9 48.28 -9.74 -10.33
CA LEU A 9 47.21 -10.07 -11.29
C LEU A 9 46.01 -10.79 -10.65
N PHE A 10 46.13 -11.22 -9.39
CA PHE A 10 45.04 -11.86 -8.64
C PHE A 10 44.19 -10.88 -7.81
N SER A 11 44.60 -9.61 -7.69
CA SER A 11 43.91 -8.62 -6.83
C SER A 11 42.86 -7.75 -7.52
N THR A 12 42.66 -7.88 -8.85
CA THR A 12 41.78 -6.98 -9.62
C THR A 12 40.42 -7.57 -10.02
N ASN A 13 40.07 -8.78 -9.57
CA ASN A 13 38.75 -9.37 -9.84
C ASN A 13 37.79 -9.29 -8.64
N TYR A 14 37.75 -8.15 -7.95
CA TYR A 14 36.57 -7.78 -7.19
C TYR A 14 35.55 -7.16 -8.16
N PHE A 15 34.90 -8.01 -8.96
CA PHE A 15 33.65 -7.59 -9.59
C PHE A 15 32.67 -7.29 -8.45
N PHE A 16 32.49 -6.02 -8.15
CA PHE A 16 31.32 -5.57 -7.41
C PHE A 16 30.10 -5.95 -8.25
N ILE A 17 29.46 -7.07 -7.91
CA ILE A 17 28.11 -7.39 -8.35
C ILE A 17 27.21 -6.34 -7.69
N GLN A 18 27.00 -5.23 -8.37
CA GLN A 18 25.95 -4.29 -8.03
C GLN A 18 24.63 -4.99 -8.38
N ALA A 19 23.76 -5.20 -7.38
CA ALA A 19 22.40 -5.66 -7.64
C ALA A 19 21.72 -4.65 -8.57
N GLN A 20 21.41 -5.05 -9.81
CA GLN A 20 20.80 -4.15 -10.78
C GLN A 20 19.29 -4.12 -10.58
N ASN A 21 18.77 -3.09 -9.92
CA ASN A 21 17.33 -2.91 -9.77
C ASN A 21 16.61 -2.79 -11.13
N PHE A 22 15.43 -3.38 -11.24
CA PHE A 22 14.56 -3.15 -12.38
C PHE A 22 13.91 -1.79 -12.29
N HIS A 23 13.82 -1.10 -13.43
CA HIS A 23 13.16 0.18 -13.54
C HIS A 23 12.28 0.26 -14.79
N GLY A 24 11.31 1.16 -14.76
CA GLY A 24 10.40 1.39 -15.87
C GLY A 24 9.54 2.63 -15.63
N LYS A 25 8.64 2.91 -16.57
CA LYS A 25 7.69 4.03 -16.49
C LYS A 25 6.27 3.53 -16.72
N VAL A 26 5.33 3.95 -15.89
CA VAL A 26 3.90 3.62 -16.03
C VAL A 26 3.16 4.84 -16.59
N VAL A 27 2.39 4.63 -17.65
CA VAL A 27 1.64 5.68 -18.34
C VAL A 27 0.24 5.19 -18.72
N SER A 28 -0.69 6.12 -18.86
CA SER A 28 -2.02 5.86 -19.41
C SER A 28 -1.91 5.54 -20.90
N SER A 29 -2.64 4.51 -21.37
CA SER A 29 -2.74 4.21 -22.80
C SER A 29 -3.68 5.13 -23.56
N ASP A 30 -4.52 5.89 -22.86
CA ASP A 30 -5.56 6.74 -23.48
C ASP A 30 -4.99 8.09 -23.90
N ASP A 31 -4.36 8.80 -22.96
CA ASP A 31 -3.86 10.16 -23.15
C ASP A 31 -2.32 10.28 -23.01
N GLY A 32 -1.64 9.18 -22.70
CA GLY A 32 -0.18 9.18 -22.49
C GLY A 32 0.27 9.84 -21.18
N SER A 33 -0.66 10.20 -20.29
CA SER A 33 -0.34 10.81 -19.01
C SER A 33 0.50 9.88 -18.12
N ASN A 34 1.40 10.46 -17.32
CA ASN A 34 2.19 9.70 -16.35
C ASN A 34 1.28 9.19 -15.23
N LEU A 35 1.38 7.90 -14.89
CA LEU A 35 0.60 7.34 -13.78
C LEU A 35 1.41 7.39 -12.49
N SER A 36 1.12 8.39 -11.68
CA SER A 36 1.76 8.59 -10.39
C SER A 36 1.31 7.56 -9.36
N TYR A 37 2.27 7.05 -8.58
CA TYR A 37 2.00 6.10 -7.49
C TYR A 37 1.24 4.82 -7.90
N ALA A 38 1.41 4.36 -9.14
CA ALA A 38 1.01 3.00 -9.52
C ALA A 38 1.68 2.00 -8.57
N SER A 39 0.95 1.00 -8.10
CA SER A 39 1.51 -0.11 -7.32
C SER A 39 2.23 -1.07 -8.24
N ILE A 40 3.44 -1.45 -7.88
CA ILE A 40 4.22 -2.48 -8.57
C ILE A 40 4.59 -3.55 -7.56
N GLY A 41 4.43 -4.82 -7.94
CA GLY A 41 4.81 -5.96 -7.11
C GLY A 41 5.16 -7.18 -7.93
N ILE A 42 5.72 -8.19 -7.28
CA ILE A 42 5.99 -9.48 -7.90
C ILE A 42 5.02 -10.50 -7.32
N LEU A 43 4.30 -11.21 -8.20
CA LEU A 43 3.29 -12.18 -7.79
C LEU A 43 3.89 -13.21 -6.81
N ASN A 44 3.25 -13.38 -5.65
CA ASN A 44 3.67 -14.30 -4.58
C ASN A 44 5.07 -14.05 -4.00
N LYS A 45 5.65 -12.85 -4.15
CA LYS A 45 6.95 -12.51 -3.54
C LYS A 45 6.88 -11.24 -2.72
N PRO A 46 7.61 -11.15 -1.59
CA PRO A 46 7.68 -9.98 -0.70
C PRO A 46 8.50 -8.83 -1.28
N LEU A 47 8.14 -8.40 -2.49
CA LEU A 47 8.76 -7.31 -3.23
C LEU A 47 7.68 -6.42 -3.84
N GLY A 48 7.75 -5.14 -3.51
CA GLY A 48 6.85 -4.12 -4.00
C GLY A 48 7.49 -2.75 -3.97
N THR A 49 6.92 -1.85 -4.76
CA THR A 49 7.28 -0.43 -4.84
C THR A 49 6.07 0.35 -5.38
N VAL A 50 6.22 1.66 -5.52
CA VAL A 50 5.28 2.50 -6.27
C VAL A 50 6.02 3.38 -7.26
N SER A 51 5.35 3.79 -8.34
CA SER A 51 5.89 4.83 -9.21
C SER A 51 5.94 6.19 -8.49
N ASN A 52 6.84 7.07 -8.92
CA ASN A 52 6.88 8.46 -8.49
C ASN A 52 5.84 9.31 -9.24
N GLU A 53 5.85 10.62 -9.02
CA GLU A 53 4.95 11.59 -9.67
C GLU A 53 5.03 11.57 -11.20
N ASP A 54 6.21 11.28 -11.74
CA ASP A 54 6.47 11.19 -13.17
C ASP A 54 6.19 9.78 -13.75
N GLY A 55 5.65 8.86 -12.94
CA GLY A 55 5.32 7.50 -13.34
C GLY A 55 6.52 6.54 -13.37
N TYR A 56 7.73 6.97 -13.00
CA TYR A 56 8.91 6.10 -12.94
C TYR A 56 8.93 5.26 -11.66
N PHE A 57 9.35 4.01 -11.76
CA PHE A 57 9.54 3.13 -10.61
C PHE A 57 10.88 2.41 -10.65
N VAL A 58 11.31 1.97 -9.47
CA VAL A 58 12.47 1.09 -9.26
C VAL A 58 12.07 0.00 -8.27
N ILE A 59 12.35 -1.26 -8.61
CA ILE A 59 12.10 -2.43 -7.76
C ILE A 59 13.36 -3.28 -7.64
N SER A 60 13.67 -3.71 -6.42
CA SER A 60 14.83 -4.57 -6.16
C SER A 60 14.70 -5.90 -6.88
N THR A 61 15.80 -6.35 -7.48
CA THR A 61 15.91 -7.65 -8.15
C THR A 61 16.37 -8.78 -7.25
N ASP A 62 16.64 -8.52 -5.96
CA ASP A 62 17.30 -9.48 -5.06
C ASP A 62 16.58 -10.83 -4.94
N LYS A 63 15.26 -10.84 -5.18
CA LYS A 63 14.42 -12.06 -5.15
C LYS A 63 13.69 -12.32 -6.46
N ILE A 64 14.02 -11.60 -7.54
CA ILE A 64 13.37 -11.73 -8.85
C ILE A 64 14.13 -12.73 -9.72
N GLN A 65 13.39 -13.60 -10.39
CA GLN A 65 13.89 -14.64 -11.29
C GLN A 65 13.18 -14.55 -12.64
N ILE A 66 13.84 -15.07 -13.68
CA ILE A 66 13.20 -15.25 -15.00
C ILE A 66 11.98 -16.15 -14.83
N GLY A 67 10.86 -15.75 -15.44
CA GLY A 67 9.57 -16.43 -15.33
C GLY A 67 8.67 -15.90 -14.21
N ASP A 68 9.19 -15.07 -13.30
CA ASP A 68 8.33 -14.34 -12.35
C ASP A 68 7.37 -13.41 -13.08
N THR A 69 6.25 -13.10 -12.44
CA THR A 69 5.27 -12.15 -12.98
C THR A 69 5.30 -10.85 -12.19
N LEU A 70 5.67 -9.76 -12.88
CA LEU A 70 5.50 -8.39 -12.43
C LEU A 70 4.03 -8.00 -12.57
N LEU A 71 3.46 -7.46 -11.50
CA LEU A 71 2.12 -6.91 -11.46
C LEU A 71 2.22 -5.40 -11.36
N ILE A 72 1.38 -4.71 -12.13
CA ILE A 72 1.22 -3.26 -12.08
C ILE A 72 -0.26 -2.97 -11.93
N GLU A 73 -0.64 -2.25 -10.88
CA GLU A 73 -2.02 -1.85 -10.61
C GLU A 73 -2.09 -0.35 -10.33
N HIS A 74 -3.14 0.30 -10.82
CA HIS A 74 -3.46 1.68 -10.50
C HIS A 74 -4.99 1.81 -10.40
N ILE A 75 -5.49 2.52 -9.39
CA ILE A 75 -6.93 2.74 -9.23
C ILE A 75 -7.47 3.47 -10.47
N GLY A 76 -8.58 2.98 -11.03
CA GLY A 76 -9.16 3.49 -12.28
C GLY A 76 -8.53 2.93 -13.57
N TYR A 77 -7.62 1.95 -13.47
CA TYR A 77 -6.96 1.31 -14.61
C TYR A 77 -6.98 -0.21 -14.50
N LEU A 78 -7.05 -0.87 -15.66
CA LEU A 78 -6.89 -2.31 -15.75
C LEU A 78 -5.45 -2.69 -15.38
N GLY A 79 -5.33 -3.56 -14.39
CA GLY A 79 -4.04 -4.10 -13.96
C GLY A 79 -3.33 -4.86 -15.09
N ARG A 80 -1.99 -4.79 -15.09
CA ARG A 80 -1.14 -5.42 -16.11
C ARG A 80 -0.16 -6.40 -15.47
N SER A 81 -0.05 -7.57 -16.09
CA SER A 81 0.89 -8.62 -15.71
C SER A 81 1.96 -8.79 -16.79
N ILE A 82 3.23 -8.81 -16.39
CA ILE A 82 4.37 -8.95 -17.31
C ILE A 82 5.28 -10.06 -16.78
N VAL A 83 5.59 -11.05 -17.62
CA VAL A 83 6.55 -12.10 -17.27
C VAL A 83 7.97 -11.57 -17.44
N ILE A 84 8.81 -11.72 -16.42
CA ILE A 84 10.21 -11.33 -16.45
C ILE A 84 10.98 -12.25 -17.40
N THR A 85 11.58 -11.67 -18.43
CA THR A 85 12.38 -12.38 -19.43
C THR A 85 13.87 -12.23 -19.18
N ARG A 86 14.68 -13.03 -19.89
CA ARG A 86 16.15 -12.90 -19.88
C ARG A 86 16.60 -11.51 -20.36
N GLU A 87 15.92 -10.93 -21.35
CA GLU A 87 16.25 -9.59 -21.86
C GLU A 87 16.04 -8.52 -20.78
N ASN A 88 14.97 -8.63 -19.99
CA ASN A 88 14.75 -7.75 -18.85
C ASN A 88 15.86 -7.86 -17.82
N THR A 89 16.37 -9.07 -17.54
CA THR A 89 17.48 -9.27 -16.60
C THR A 89 18.82 -8.72 -17.09
N LEU A 90 19.01 -8.59 -18.40
CA LEU A 90 20.26 -8.07 -19.00
C LEU A 90 20.27 -6.55 -19.09
N SER A 91 19.11 -5.94 -19.33
CA SER A 91 18.97 -4.49 -19.49
C SER A 91 18.59 -3.77 -18.19
N SER A 92 17.96 -4.49 -17.26
CA SER A 92 17.28 -3.97 -16.07
C SER A 92 16.25 -2.87 -16.34
N ASN A 93 15.88 -2.68 -17.61
CA ASN A 93 14.93 -1.69 -18.06
C ASN A 93 13.70 -2.42 -18.61
N LEU A 94 12.54 -2.14 -18.01
CA LEU A 94 11.25 -2.71 -18.38
C LEU A 94 10.49 -1.84 -19.39
N GLY A 95 11.06 -0.68 -19.76
CA GLY A 95 10.50 0.25 -20.72
C GLY A 95 9.29 1.02 -20.19
N THR A 96 8.47 1.49 -21.14
CA THR A 96 7.20 2.15 -20.84
C THR A 96 6.07 1.12 -20.82
N ILE A 97 5.38 1.06 -19.70
CA ILE A 97 4.28 0.16 -19.42
C ILE A 97 2.99 0.97 -19.46
N TYR A 98 2.16 0.67 -20.46
CA TYR A 98 0.86 1.32 -20.64
C TYR A 98 -0.22 0.58 -19.86
N LEU A 99 -1.01 1.30 -19.09
CA LEU A 99 -2.25 0.80 -18.49
C LEU A 99 -3.46 1.42 -19.19
N SER A 100 -4.47 0.60 -19.46
CA SER A 100 -5.71 1.07 -20.05
C SER A 100 -6.69 1.48 -18.95
N PRO A 101 -7.37 2.64 -19.07
CA PRO A 101 -8.40 3.03 -18.13
C PRO A 101 -9.42 1.90 -17.97
N GLU A 102 -9.77 1.58 -16.74
CA GLU A 102 -10.88 0.70 -16.47
C GLU A 102 -12.14 1.51 -16.76
N SER A 103 -12.77 1.25 -17.90
CA SER A 103 -14.03 1.89 -18.25
C SER A 103 -15.13 1.34 -17.35
N THR A 104 -15.18 1.78 -16.11
CA THR A 104 -16.45 1.79 -15.38
C THR A 104 -17.33 2.77 -16.15
N LEU A 105 -18.23 2.23 -16.96
CA LEU A 105 -19.45 2.94 -17.31
C LEU A 105 -20.03 3.39 -15.98
N LEU A 106 -19.79 4.66 -15.60
CA LEU A 106 -20.47 5.27 -14.47
C LEU A 106 -21.94 4.92 -14.68
N PRO A 107 -22.58 4.10 -13.83
CA PRO A 107 -24.02 4.15 -13.77
C PRO A 107 -24.24 5.59 -13.37
N SER A 108 -24.72 6.41 -14.31
CA SER A 108 -25.12 7.80 -14.08
C SER A 108 -25.74 7.82 -12.71
N VAL A 109 -25.11 8.51 -11.75
CA VAL A 109 -25.38 8.39 -10.31
C VAL A 109 -26.87 8.57 -10.12
N LYS A 110 -27.60 7.45 -10.15
CA LYS A 110 -28.94 7.42 -9.67
C LYS A 110 -28.68 7.52 -8.20
N ILE A 111 -28.88 8.72 -7.67
CA ILE A 111 -29.26 8.91 -6.29
C ILE A 111 -30.62 8.20 -6.13
N GLU A 112 -30.66 6.88 -6.33
CA GLU A 112 -31.55 6.06 -5.56
C GLU A 112 -31.02 6.28 -4.16
N LYS A 113 -31.73 7.12 -3.42
CA LYS A 113 -31.55 7.27 -1.99
C LYS A 113 -31.66 5.87 -1.42
N THR A 114 -30.55 5.14 -1.35
CA THR A 114 -30.39 4.05 -0.41
C THR A 114 -30.89 4.66 0.89
N LYS A 115 -31.99 4.14 1.42
CA LYS A 115 -32.59 4.67 2.65
C LYS A 115 -31.63 4.36 3.77
N LEU A 116 -30.58 5.16 3.87
CA LEU A 116 -29.67 5.16 4.99
C LEU A 116 -30.51 5.60 6.17
N LYS A 117 -30.50 4.80 7.24
CA LYS A 117 -31.19 5.12 8.49
C LYS A 117 -30.59 6.36 9.15
N GLY A 118 -29.46 6.86 8.65
CA GLY A 118 -28.73 7.99 9.20
C GLY A 118 -27.89 7.60 10.40
N VAL A 119 -27.66 6.30 10.60
CA VAL A 119 -26.91 5.77 11.74
C VAL A 119 -25.46 5.64 11.32
N VAL A 120 -24.57 6.29 12.06
CA VAL A 120 -23.12 6.13 11.89
C VAL A 120 -22.65 5.07 12.88
N GLU A 121 -22.09 3.98 12.37
CA GLU A 121 -21.38 2.98 13.17
C GLU A 121 -19.87 3.18 13.02
N GLN A 122 -19.15 3.06 14.14
CA GLN A 122 -17.69 3.10 14.17
C GLN A 122 -17.12 1.67 14.22
N PHE A 123 -16.08 1.45 13.43
CA PHE A 123 -15.31 0.22 13.42
C PHE A 123 -13.83 0.54 13.43
N GLY A 124 -13.11 0.04 14.41
CA GLY A 124 -11.66 0.08 14.34
C GLY A 124 -10.99 -0.25 15.65
N ASN A 125 -9.73 0.18 15.75
CA ASN A 125 -9.03 0.25 17.03
C ASN A 125 -8.81 1.72 17.37
N GLY A 126 -9.02 2.09 18.63
CA GLY A 126 -8.82 3.46 19.11
C GLY A 126 -10.08 4.22 19.54
N GLU A 127 -11.25 3.60 19.43
CA GLU A 127 -12.55 4.17 19.84
C GLU A 127 -12.60 4.55 21.34
N ASP A 128 -11.79 3.90 22.18
CA ASP A 128 -11.75 4.09 23.64
C ASP A 128 -10.56 4.93 24.12
N GLY A 129 -9.69 5.38 23.22
CA GLY A 129 -8.50 6.17 23.54
C GLY A 129 -7.43 5.43 24.35
N LYS A 130 -7.51 4.10 24.50
CA LYS A 130 -6.57 3.30 25.29
C LYS A 130 -5.49 2.69 24.40
N TYR A 131 -4.30 3.30 24.43
CA TYR A 131 -3.14 2.84 23.68
C TYR A 131 -1.95 2.63 24.63
N ASP A 132 -1.27 1.49 24.50
CA ASP A 132 -0.18 1.10 25.40
C ASP A 132 1.21 1.29 24.78
N PHE A 133 1.29 1.47 23.46
CA PHE A 133 2.55 1.71 22.73
C PHE A 133 2.28 2.26 21.31
N ALA A 134 3.34 2.58 20.57
CA ALA A 134 3.27 3.05 19.18
C ALA A 134 3.91 2.05 18.21
N VAL A 135 3.33 1.89 17.02
CA VAL A 135 3.85 1.07 15.92
C VAL A 135 4.40 1.98 14.83
N GLY A 136 5.66 1.77 14.45
CA GLY A 136 6.25 2.45 13.31
C GLY A 136 5.67 1.94 12.00
N ILE A 137 4.83 2.75 11.36
CA ILE A 137 4.44 2.56 9.95
C ILE A 137 5.36 3.35 9.01
N GLY A 138 6.31 4.07 9.59
CA GLY A 138 7.32 4.87 8.93
C GLY A 138 8.50 4.07 8.37
N GLY A 139 9.03 3.12 9.13
CA GLY A 139 10.16 2.29 8.69
C GLY A 139 9.81 1.23 7.64
N VAL A 140 8.55 1.13 7.21
CA VAL A 140 8.10 0.16 6.20
C VAL A 140 8.60 0.59 4.82
N ALA A 141 9.06 -0.34 3.98
CA ALA A 141 9.60 0.02 2.68
C ALA A 141 8.54 0.69 1.78
N LYS A 142 8.99 1.46 0.79
CA LYS A 142 8.12 2.06 -0.23
C LYS A 142 7.24 1.00 -0.89
N GLY A 143 5.94 1.27 -1.00
CA GLY A 143 4.94 0.36 -1.54
C GLY A 143 4.43 -0.72 -0.59
N GLN A 144 4.99 -0.85 0.61
CA GLN A 144 4.43 -1.71 1.66
C GLN A 144 3.13 -1.13 2.24
N GLU A 145 2.29 -2.02 2.74
CA GLU A 145 1.01 -1.68 3.35
C GLU A 145 0.90 -2.22 4.76
N SER A 146 0.41 -1.36 5.66
CA SER A 146 -0.06 -1.71 7.00
C SER A 146 -1.57 -1.59 7.06
N ALA A 147 -2.26 -2.58 7.61
CA ALA A 147 -3.70 -2.70 7.45
C ALA A 147 -4.41 -3.30 8.67
N ILE A 148 -5.72 -3.08 8.73
CA ILE A 148 -6.64 -3.80 9.63
C ILE A 148 -7.78 -4.41 8.81
N ALA A 149 -8.21 -5.62 9.18
CA ALA A 149 -9.37 -6.28 8.59
C ALA A 149 -10.59 -6.13 9.50
N ILE A 150 -11.57 -5.34 9.07
CA ILE A 150 -12.78 -5.00 9.80
C ILE A 150 -13.89 -6.00 9.48
N LYS A 151 -14.48 -6.56 10.53
CA LYS A 151 -15.66 -7.43 10.45
C LYS A 151 -16.92 -6.63 10.76
N THR A 152 -17.81 -6.51 9.78
CA THR A 152 -19.13 -5.89 9.97
C THR A 152 -20.08 -6.85 10.69
N LYS A 153 -20.93 -6.33 11.58
CA LYS A 153 -21.90 -7.14 12.34
C LYS A 153 -23.15 -7.47 11.53
N ASN A 154 -23.56 -6.59 10.62
CA ASN A 154 -24.83 -6.69 9.90
C ASN A 154 -24.60 -6.96 8.40
N LYS A 155 -24.64 -8.24 8.00
CA LYS A 155 -24.42 -8.66 6.60
C LYS A 155 -25.56 -8.29 5.62
N LYS A 156 -26.67 -7.73 6.13
CA LYS A 156 -27.88 -7.48 5.32
C LYS A 156 -28.08 -6.01 4.93
N GLN A 157 -27.24 -5.10 5.43
CA GLN A 157 -27.34 -3.67 5.14
C GLN A 157 -26.07 -3.18 4.46
N VAL A 158 -26.24 -2.47 3.35
CA VAL A 158 -25.14 -1.76 2.67
C VAL A 158 -24.94 -0.43 3.40
N GLY A 159 -23.73 -0.19 3.88
CA GLY A 159 -23.32 1.10 4.43
C GLY A 159 -22.45 1.86 3.44
N ILE A 160 -22.28 3.16 3.66
CA ILE A 160 -21.34 4.02 2.92
C ILE A 160 -20.20 4.40 3.85
N LEU A 161 -18.95 4.16 3.43
CA LEU A 161 -17.79 4.59 4.19
C LEU A 161 -17.72 6.12 4.19
N LYS A 162 -17.92 6.73 5.36
CA LYS A 162 -17.96 8.18 5.53
C LYS A 162 -16.56 8.73 5.83
N ASN A 163 -15.90 8.19 6.85
CA ASN A 163 -14.60 8.68 7.29
C ASN A 163 -13.64 7.55 7.61
N VAL A 164 -12.34 7.79 7.42
CA VAL A 164 -11.28 7.00 8.04
C VAL A 164 -10.37 7.92 8.85
N THR A 165 -10.21 7.60 10.14
CA THR A 165 -9.31 8.30 11.06
C THR A 165 -8.11 7.43 11.39
N ILE A 166 -6.91 8.01 11.32
CA ILE A 166 -5.63 7.36 11.63
C ILE A 166 -4.99 8.10 12.81
N GLY A 167 -4.76 7.40 13.92
CA GLY A 167 -4.16 7.98 15.12
C GLY A 167 -2.64 8.07 15.02
N ILE A 168 -2.08 9.28 14.95
CA ILE A 168 -0.62 9.48 14.85
C ILE A 168 -0.03 9.66 16.25
N ALA A 169 0.88 8.76 16.64
CA ALA A 169 1.52 8.79 17.97
C ALA A 169 2.75 9.71 17.99
N THR A 170 3.60 9.61 16.97
CA THR A 170 4.76 10.49 16.78
C THR A 170 4.98 10.76 15.29
N CYS A 171 5.46 11.95 14.96
CA CYS A 171 5.90 12.29 13.60
C CYS A 171 7.21 13.09 13.65
N ASN A 172 8.32 12.43 13.34
CA ASN A 172 9.68 12.97 13.54
C ASN A 172 10.29 13.55 12.26
N ILE A 173 9.45 14.05 11.36
CA ILE A 173 9.81 14.42 9.98
C ILE A 173 8.92 15.54 9.48
N PRO A 174 9.36 16.35 8.50
CA PRO A 174 8.55 17.45 7.99
C PRO A 174 7.25 17.00 7.32
N TYR A 175 7.30 15.94 6.49
CA TYR A 175 6.13 15.35 5.84
C TYR A 175 6.40 13.94 5.29
N LYS A 176 5.38 13.07 5.24
CA LYS A 176 5.35 11.82 4.43
C LYS A 176 3.99 11.58 3.82
N ARG A 177 3.98 11.02 2.62
CA ARG A 177 2.80 10.69 1.85
C ARG A 177 2.45 9.22 1.93
N PHE A 178 1.16 8.99 2.05
CA PHE A 178 0.57 7.68 2.09
C PHE A 178 -0.64 7.63 1.16
N ARG A 179 -1.01 6.43 0.73
CA ARG A 179 -2.28 6.15 0.08
C ARG A 179 -3.15 5.29 0.99
N LEU A 180 -4.42 5.63 1.07
CA LEU A 180 -5.44 4.80 1.67
C LEU A 180 -6.03 3.88 0.60
N ASN A 181 -5.95 2.58 0.81
CA ASN A 181 -6.61 1.56 -0.01
C ASN A 181 -7.69 0.87 0.82
N ILE A 182 -8.90 0.77 0.29
CA ILE A 182 -9.98 -0.01 0.91
C ILE A 182 -10.24 -1.24 0.05
N TYR A 183 -10.23 -2.41 0.69
CA TYR A 183 -10.47 -3.69 0.00
C TYR A 183 -11.70 -4.39 0.54
N GLY A 184 -12.53 -4.91 -0.36
CA GLY A 184 -13.54 -5.91 -0.05
C GLY A 184 -12.91 -7.30 0.05
N LEU A 185 -13.42 -8.11 0.99
CA LEU A 185 -13.02 -9.50 1.16
C LEU A 185 -14.04 -10.42 0.47
N LYS A 186 -13.72 -10.92 -0.72
CA LYS A 186 -14.57 -11.93 -1.39
C LYS A 186 -14.40 -13.31 -0.74
N GLU A 187 -15.39 -14.19 -0.90
CA GLU A 187 -15.44 -15.55 -0.30
C GLU A 187 -14.18 -16.40 -0.55
N ASN A 188 -13.46 -16.17 -1.66
CA ASN A 188 -12.21 -16.87 -2.02
C ASN A 188 -10.93 -16.19 -1.48
N SER A 189 -11.05 -15.27 -0.52
CA SER A 189 -9.94 -14.45 0.00
C SER A 189 -9.28 -13.55 -1.05
N LYS A 190 -9.89 -13.37 -2.22
CA LYS A 190 -9.42 -12.39 -3.22
C LYS A 190 -9.82 -10.99 -2.76
N LEU A 191 -8.84 -10.11 -2.72
CA LEU A 191 -9.05 -8.69 -2.45
C LEU A 191 -9.59 -8.02 -3.72
N SER A 192 -10.60 -7.17 -3.56
CA SER A 192 -11.02 -6.23 -4.60
C SER A 192 -10.94 -4.82 -4.05
N MET A 193 -10.26 -3.92 -4.76
CA MET A 193 -10.27 -2.50 -4.43
C MET A 193 -11.72 -1.98 -4.44
N LEU A 194 -12.11 -1.24 -3.40
CA LEU A 194 -13.42 -0.58 -3.30
C LEU A 194 -13.34 0.92 -3.63
N ASN A 195 -12.14 1.51 -3.55
CA ASN A 195 -11.92 2.87 -3.97
C ASN A 195 -11.90 2.94 -5.49
N GLU A 196 -12.73 3.79 -6.07
CA GLU A 196 -12.69 4.10 -7.50
C GLU A 196 -11.67 5.20 -7.82
N TYR A 197 -11.25 5.97 -6.81
CA TYR A 197 -10.27 7.05 -6.93
C TYR A 197 -9.12 6.87 -5.93
N PRO A 198 -7.87 7.22 -6.28
CA PRO A 198 -6.77 7.24 -5.33
C PRO A 198 -7.03 8.22 -4.18
N THR A 199 -6.91 7.74 -2.94
CA THR A 199 -7.03 8.58 -1.74
C THR A 199 -5.65 8.77 -1.12
N TYR A 200 -5.03 9.92 -1.37
CA TYR A 200 -3.73 10.28 -0.79
C TYR A 200 -3.90 11.13 0.47
N PHE A 201 -3.01 10.94 1.44
CA PHE A 201 -2.93 11.80 2.62
C PHE A 201 -1.47 12.01 3.04
N THR A 202 -1.23 13.08 3.77
CA THR A 202 0.12 13.45 4.24
C THR A 202 0.15 13.52 5.75
N VAL A 203 1.13 12.87 6.36
CA VAL A 203 1.44 12.99 7.79
C VAL A 203 2.49 14.07 7.97
N ARG A 204 2.33 14.91 9.00
CA ARG A 204 3.17 16.06 9.38
C ARG A 204 3.24 16.15 10.90
N PRO A 205 4.21 16.90 11.49
CA PRO A 205 4.33 17.03 12.94
C PRO A 205 3.06 17.58 13.62
N GLU A 206 2.30 18.44 12.94
CA GLU A 206 1.03 18.98 13.43
C GLU A 206 -0.06 17.91 13.68
N HIS A 207 0.07 16.72 13.10
CA HIS A 207 -0.87 15.62 13.30
C HIS A 207 -0.51 14.74 14.52
N GLU A 208 0.67 14.91 15.10
CA GLU A 208 1.10 14.13 16.27
C GLU A 208 0.09 14.29 17.43
N LYS A 209 -0.31 13.16 18.02
CA LYS A 209 -1.31 13.03 19.10
C LYS A 209 -2.72 13.51 18.76
N ILE A 210 -2.95 14.05 17.57
CA ILE A 210 -4.27 14.46 17.06
C ILE A 210 -4.82 13.38 16.13
N GLY A 211 -4.00 12.89 15.21
CA GLY A 211 -4.42 12.01 14.13
C GLY A 211 -4.81 12.76 12.86
N ILE A 212 -5.28 12.00 11.87
CA ILE A 212 -5.75 12.50 10.57
C ILE A 212 -7.11 11.86 10.31
N THR A 213 -8.09 12.67 9.94
CA THR A 213 -9.40 12.19 9.47
C THR A 213 -9.54 12.50 7.98
N ILE A 214 -9.87 11.47 7.21
CA ILE A 214 -10.05 11.52 5.76
C ILE A 214 -11.56 11.35 5.50
N ASP A 215 -12.18 12.37 4.90
CA ASP A 215 -13.56 12.31 4.42
C ASP A 215 -13.62 11.53 3.09
N LEU A 216 -14.49 10.53 3.05
CA LEU A 216 -14.69 9.60 1.95
C LEU A 216 -16.14 9.56 1.49
N LEU A 217 -17.02 10.38 2.07
CA LEU A 217 -18.46 10.33 1.82
C LEU A 217 -18.78 10.55 0.34
N GLU A 218 -18.08 11.48 -0.32
CA GLU A 218 -18.27 11.80 -1.74
C GLU A 218 -17.81 10.67 -2.67
N GLN A 219 -16.93 9.79 -2.22
CA GLN A 219 -16.47 8.64 -3.01
C GLN A 219 -17.52 7.51 -3.04
N ASN A 220 -18.58 7.59 -2.23
CA ASN A 220 -19.69 6.64 -2.20
C ASN A 220 -19.23 5.16 -2.10
N ILE A 221 -18.19 4.89 -1.30
CA ILE A 221 -17.62 3.55 -1.15
C ILE A 221 -18.61 2.67 -0.38
N GLU A 222 -19.22 1.71 -1.08
CA GLU A 222 -20.18 0.78 -0.49
C GLU A 222 -19.51 -0.31 0.35
N ILE A 223 -19.89 -0.39 1.62
CA ILE A 223 -19.48 -1.44 2.56
C ILE A 223 -20.63 -2.44 2.69
N LYS A 224 -20.51 -3.54 1.94
CA LYS A 224 -21.49 -4.65 1.93
C LYS A 224 -21.15 -5.75 2.93
N GLU A 225 -19.86 -5.92 3.21
CA GLU A 225 -19.32 -7.02 3.99
C GLU A 225 -18.06 -6.59 4.75
N SER A 226 -17.31 -7.57 5.26
CA SER A 226 -16.01 -7.31 5.89
C SER A 226 -15.04 -6.71 4.88
N PHE A 227 -14.26 -5.74 5.33
CA PHE A 227 -13.37 -4.96 4.48
C PHE A 227 -12.02 -4.73 5.16
N ILE A 228 -11.02 -4.36 4.38
CA ILE A 228 -9.68 -4.03 4.87
C ILE A 228 -9.42 -2.56 4.60
N ILE A 229 -8.88 -1.88 5.62
CA ILE A 229 -8.30 -0.55 5.47
C ILE A 229 -6.79 -0.72 5.48
N ALA A 230 -6.13 -0.32 4.39
CA ALA A 230 -4.69 -0.39 4.24
C ALA A 230 -4.09 1.00 4.02
N ILE A 231 -3.02 1.28 4.75
CA ILE A 231 -2.18 2.47 4.62
C ILE A 231 -0.92 2.03 3.86
N GLN A 232 -0.78 2.50 2.63
CA GLN A 232 0.38 2.24 1.79
C GLN A 232 1.37 3.39 1.84
N ARG A 233 2.64 3.09 2.06
CA ARG A 233 3.70 4.09 2.01
C ARG A 233 4.09 4.41 0.57
N LEU A 234 4.15 5.68 0.21
CA LEU A 234 4.51 6.13 -1.15
C LEU A 234 5.93 6.66 -1.25
N ASP A 235 6.44 7.24 -0.17
CA ASP A 235 7.79 7.82 -0.14
C ASP A 235 8.84 6.77 0.24
N GLU A 236 10.07 7.01 -0.20
CA GLU A 236 11.21 6.20 0.20
C GLU A 236 11.51 6.32 1.71
N VAL A 237 12.17 5.29 2.23
CA VAL A 237 12.71 5.28 3.59
C VAL A 237 14.20 5.48 3.45
N SER A 238 14.73 6.60 3.95
CA SER A 238 16.17 6.69 4.14
C SER A 238 16.59 5.79 5.34
N PRO A 239 17.80 5.22 5.35
CA PRO A 239 18.25 4.38 6.48
C PRO A 239 18.17 5.04 7.86
N SER A 240 18.16 6.37 7.92
CA SER A 240 17.99 7.18 9.14
C SER A 240 16.54 7.36 9.61
N GLU A 241 15.55 6.94 8.83
CA GLU A 241 14.11 7.23 9.04
C GLU A 241 13.30 6.02 9.53
N SER A 242 13.92 5.04 10.19
CA SER A 242 13.27 3.77 10.58
C SER A 242 12.03 3.92 11.48
N LEU A 243 11.77 5.11 12.04
CA LEU A 243 10.60 5.46 12.85
C LEU A 243 10.07 6.88 12.54
N ASP A 244 10.09 7.30 11.27
CA ASP A 244 9.67 8.65 10.90
C ASP A 244 8.19 8.96 11.23
N VAL A 245 7.30 7.98 11.04
CA VAL A 245 5.90 8.03 11.47
C VAL A 245 5.58 6.83 12.34
N THR A 246 5.00 7.08 13.51
CA THR A 246 4.40 6.02 14.34
C THR A 246 2.91 6.28 14.56
N VAL A 247 2.15 5.21 14.58
CA VAL A 247 0.71 5.19 14.83
C VAL A 247 0.46 4.54 16.18
N PHE A 248 -0.55 5.02 16.91
CA PHE A 248 -0.90 4.43 18.20
C PHE A 248 -1.28 2.96 18.03
N SER A 249 -0.95 2.14 19.02
CA SER A 249 -1.26 0.71 19.06
C SER A 249 -1.76 0.29 20.44
N SER A 250 -2.68 -0.66 20.46
CA SER A 250 -3.16 -1.32 21.67
C SER A 250 -2.42 -2.65 21.88
N LYS A 251 -2.03 -2.97 23.13
CA LYS A 251 -1.35 -4.22 23.52
C LYS A 251 -2.30 -5.28 24.05
N ASP A 252 -3.54 -4.89 24.35
CA ASP A 252 -4.48 -5.77 25.02
C ASP A 252 -4.90 -6.97 24.15
N ILE A 253 -5.08 -8.11 24.83
CA ILE A 253 -5.39 -9.44 24.26
C ILE A 253 -6.78 -9.51 23.60
N GLN A 254 -7.50 -8.38 23.51
CA GLN A 254 -8.70 -8.22 22.70
C GLN A 254 -8.56 -7.11 21.66
N THR A 255 -7.41 -6.98 20.98
CA THR A 255 -7.33 -6.18 19.75
C THR A 255 -8.36 -6.71 18.75
N LYS A 256 -9.47 -5.97 18.61
CA LYS A 256 -10.64 -6.34 17.81
C LYS A 256 -10.23 -6.62 16.36
N TYR A 257 -9.22 -5.90 15.87
CA TYR A 257 -8.64 -6.05 14.55
C TYR A 257 -7.10 -6.02 14.63
N PRO A 258 -6.39 -7.14 14.40
CA PRO A 258 -4.92 -7.20 14.49
C PRO A 258 -4.23 -6.48 13.32
N LEU A 259 -2.96 -6.09 13.50
CA LEU A 259 -2.13 -5.53 12.43
C LEU A 259 -1.83 -6.58 11.36
N LEU A 260 -2.14 -6.22 10.12
CA LEU A 260 -1.78 -6.94 8.92
C LEU A 260 -0.76 -6.15 8.12
N THR A 261 0.14 -6.84 7.43
CA THR A 261 1.11 -6.22 6.53
C THR A 261 1.23 -7.00 5.23
N ARG A 262 1.61 -6.31 4.16
CA ARG A 262 2.10 -6.95 2.93
C ARG A 262 3.17 -6.11 2.27
N ASN A 263 4.08 -6.78 1.57
CA ASN A 263 5.25 -6.16 0.98
C ASN A 263 5.07 -5.88 -0.52
N GLY A 264 3.95 -5.29 -0.91
CA GLY A 264 3.56 -5.05 -2.30
C GLY A 264 2.30 -5.83 -2.74
N ILE A 265 1.76 -5.41 -3.89
CA ILE A 265 0.63 -6.10 -4.54
C ILE A 265 1.03 -7.50 -5.02
N GLY A 266 0.05 -8.38 -5.22
CA GLY A 266 0.30 -9.79 -5.56
C GLY A 266 0.65 -10.69 -4.38
N GLN A 267 0.67 -10.14 -3.16
CA GLN A 267 0.76 -10.88 -1.91
C GLN A 267 -0.54 -10.82 -1.12
N LYS A 268 -0.73 -11.84 -0.29
CA LYS A 268 -1.74 -11.83 0.76
C LYS A 268 -1.27 -10.89 1.88
N PHE A 269 -2.22 -10.40 2.65
CA PHE A 269 -1.93 -9.77 3.92
C PHE A 269 -1.61 -10.85 4.95
N ASP A 270 -0.47 -10.69 5.62
CA ASP A 270 -0.03 -11.56 6.71
C ASP A 270 -0.12 -10.81 8.04
N LEU A 271 -0.34 -11.56 9.14
CA LEU A 271 -0.22 -11.00 10.49
C LEU A 271 1.20 -10.48 10.69
N ALA A 272 1.32 -9.26 11.23
CA ALA A 272 2.62 -8.68 11.56
C ALA A 272 3.41 -9.62 12.51
N SER A 273 4.73 -9.66 12.32
CA SER A 273 5.64 -10.50 13.13
C SER A 273 5.57 -10.19 14.62
N THR A 274 5.24 -8.94 14.97
CA THR A 274 4.87 -8.49 16.31
C THR A 274 3.44 -8.94 16.64
N ARG A 275 3.29 -10.23 16.98
CA ARG A 275 2.00 -10.79 17.43
C ARG A 275 1.41 -9.92 18.57
N ASN A 276 0.11 -9.67 18.50
CA ASN A 276 -0.66 -8.85 19.46
C ASN A 276 -0.43 -7.32 19.37
N THR A 277 -0.02 -6.82 18.21
CA THR A 277 0.05 -5.38 17.94
C THR A 277 -0.99 -4.99 16.89
N THR A 278 -1.48 -3.75 16.96
CA THR A 278 -2.45 -3.20 16.00
C THR A 278 -2.11 -1.75 15.66
N ILE A 279 -2.91 -1.10 14.81
CA ILE A 279 -2.82 0.33 14.53
C ILE A 279 -4.15 1.01 14.85
N ALA A 280 -4.07 2.24 15.36
CA ALA A 280 -5.20 3.12 15.61
C ALA A 280 -5.77 3.62 14.30
N VAL A 281 -6.75 2.89 13.80
CA VAL A 281 -7.50 3.20 12.59
C VAL A 281 -8.97 2.99 12.90
N ILE A 282 -9.79 4.02 12.66
CA ILE A 282 -11.23 4.04 12.90
C ILE A 282 -11.93 4.34 11.58
N ALA A 283 -12.90 3.52 11.23
CA ALA A 283 -13.79 3.70 10.09
C ALA A 283 -15.17 4.13 10.59
N GLU A 284 -15.73 5.19 10.02
CA GLU A 284 -17.12 5.55 10.24
C GLU A 284 -17.94 5.14 9.02
N VAL A 285 -18.94 4.28 9.22
CA VAL A 285 -19.82 3.78 8.16
C VAL A 285 -21.24 4.27 8.41
N LEU A 286 -21.82 4.93 7.41
CA LEU A 286 -23.19 5.42 7.41
C LEU A 286 -24.13 4.34 6.87
N TYR A 287 -25.08 3.90 7.69
CA TYR A 287 -26.11 2.90 7.36
C TYR A 287 -27.51 3.51 7.30
#